data_AF-A0A0F0CPV9-F1
#
_entry.id   AF-A0A0F0CPV9-F1
#
_cell.length_a   1.000
_cell.length_b   1.000
_cell.length_c   1.000
_cell.angle_alpha   90.00
_cell.angle_beta   90.00
_cell.angle_gamma   90.00
#
_symmetry.space_group_name_H-M   'P 1'
#
loop_
_entity.id
_entity.type
_entity.pdbx_description
1 polymer ?
#
loop_
_entity_poly.entity_id
_entity_poly.type
_entity_poly.pdbx_seq_one_letter_code
_entity_poly.pdbx_strand_id
1 'polypeptide(L)'
;MYRCLDLLHAPKKDLFSFLSERWKTLFNISYDVLLYDLTSTYFEADSKDNERLKKFGYSRDKRSDCVQVVIALIVTKEGFPVAYEVMPGNTQDRTTLPEFLKKIETVYGKLNRLWIMDRGIPTEESLKKMREHNADYLVGTPRGKLSKLEKQLLKEPWKKVQENVKVKLIREEKELYILTFSNGRRDKERSMRQRRLRNLYERLK
;
A
#
# COMPACT_ATOMS: atom_id res chain seq x y z
N MET A 1 26.38 -19.05 -2.79
CA MET A 1 25.00 -18.67 -2.41
C MET A 1 24.65 -17.25 -2.86
N TYR A 2 25.31 -16.18 -2.40
CA TYR A 2 24.95 -14.80 -2.80
C TYR A 2 25.14 -14.49 -4.30
N ARG A 3 26.19 -15.02 -4.96
CA ARG A 3 26.37 -14.88 -6.42
C ARG A 3 25.22 -15.48 -7.25
N CYS A 4 24.45 -16.40 -6.68
CA CYS A 4 23.28 -16.98 -7.35
C CYS A 4 22.12 -15.98 -7.42
N LEU A 5 22.11 -14.94 -6.56
CA LEU A 5 21.08 -13.90 -6.62
C LEU A 5 21.16 -13.10 -7.91
N ASP A 6 22.37 -12.88 -8.45
CA ASP A 6 22.54 -12.19 -9.74
C ASP A 6 21.95 -13.01 -10.89
N LEU A 7 22.10 -14.35 -10.82
CA LEU A 7 21.51 -15.29 -11.77
C LEU A 7 19.98 -15.34 -11.69
N LEU A 8 19.40 -15.09 -10.51
CA LEU A 8 17.95 -14.97 -10.31
C LEU A 8 17.43 -13.58 -10.71
N HIS A 9 18.26 -12.55 -10.57
CA HIS A 9 17.87 -11.18 -10.91
C HIS A 9 17.81 -10.95 -12.42
N ALA A 10 18.76 -11.51 -13.18
CA ALA A 10 18.82 -11.33 -14.64
C ALA A 10 17.48 -11.70 -15.34
N PRO A 11 16.84 -12.86 -15.07
CA PRO A 11 15.54 -13.21 -15.62
C PRO A 11 14.36 -12.79 -14.72
N LYS A 12 14.46 -11.72 -13.90
CA LYS A 12 13.41 -11.33 -12.92
C LYS A 12 11.99 -11.39 -13.54
N LYS A 13 11.80 -10.76 -14.70
CA LYS A 13 10.49 -10.68 -15.36
C LYS A 13 9.94 -12.07 -15.72
N ASP A 14 10.78 -12.92 -16.30
CA ASP A 14 10.38 -14.25 -16.75
C ASP A 14 10.13 -15.17 -15.55
N LEU A 15 10.95 -15.06 -14.50
CA LEU A 15 10.75 -15.79 -13.25
C LEU A 15 9.40 -15.44 -12.60
N PHE A 16 9.04 -14.16 -12.49
CA PHE A 16 7.76 -13.74 -11.93
C PHE A 16 6.57 -14.17 -12.80
N SER A 17 6.74 -14.17 -14.12
CA SER A 17 5.71 -14.65 -15.05
C SER A 17 5.48 -16.16 -14.88
N PHE A 18 6.56 -16.94 -14.83
CA PHE A 18 6.52 -18.38 -14.55
C PHE A 18 5.89 -18.70 -13.19
N LEU A 19 6.31 -18.01 -12.13
CA LEU A 19 5.77 -18.23 -10.79
C LEU A 19 4.28 -17.89 -10.74
N SER A 20 3.86 -16.80 -11.37
CA SER A 20 2.45 -16.40 -11.44
C SER A 20 1.61 -17.47 -12.13
N GLU A 21 2.06 -18.01 -13.26
CA GLU A 21 1.36 -19.09 -13.96
C GLU A 21 1.28 -20.37 -13.11
N ARG A 22 2.37 -20.72 -12.43
CA ARG A 22 2.42 -21.86 -11.51
C ARG A 22 1.41 -21.69 -10.37
N TRP A 23 1.36 -20.52 -9.74
CA TRP A 23 0.43 -20.30 -8.64
C TRP A 23 -1.02 -20.30 -9.10
N LYS A 24 -1.31 -19.71 -10.27
CA LYS A 24 -2.64 -19.78 -10.89
C LYS A 24 -3.06 -21.23 -11.11
N THR A 25 -2.16 -22.07 -11.63
CA THR A 25 -2.45 -23.48 -11.92
C THR A 25 -2.61 -24.32 -10.65
N LEU A 26 -1.73 -24.13 -9.66
CA LEU A 26 -1.67 -24.98 -8.46
C LEU A 26 -2.68 -24.57 -7.39
N PHE A 27 -2.97 -23.27 -7.27
CA PHE A 27 -3.78 -22.73 -6.17
C PHE A 27 -5.02 -21.97 -6.66
N ASN A 28 -5.30 -21.97 -7.97
CA ASN A 28 -6.43 -21.29 -8.58
C ASN A 28 -6.53 -19.81 -8.18
N ILE A 29 -5.38 -19.13 -8.14
CA ILE A 29 -5.27 -17.74 -7.70
C ILE A 29 -5.94 -16.81 -8.69
N SER A 30 -6.68 -15.84 -8.15
CA SER A 30 -7.25 -14.74 -8.92
C SER A 30 -6.44 -13.46 -8.74
N TYR A 31 -6.28 -12.70 -9.82
CA TYR A 31 -5.55 -11.44 -9.83
C TYR A 31 -6.49 -10.23 -9.84
N ASP A 32 -7.74 -10.41 -9.43
CA ASP A 32 -8.79 -9.39 -9.46
C ASP A 32 -8.62 -8.36 -8.33
N VAL A 33 -7.95 -8.76 -7.24
CA VAL A 33 -7.62 -7.89 -6.11
C VAL A 33 -6.12 -7.90 -5.92
N LEU A 34 -5.51 -6.73 -5.99
CA LEU A 34 -4.07 -6.54 -5.80
C LEU A 34 -3.83 -5.59 -4.62
N LEU A 35 -2.99 -6.03 -3.69
CA LEU A 35 -2.53 -5.21 -2.58
C LEU A 35 -1.21 -4.57 -2.99
N TYR A 36 -1.15 -3.24 -2.92
CA TYR A 36 0.07 -2.48 -3.16
C TYR A 36 0.57 -1.89 -1.84
N ASP A 37 1.83 -2.21 -1.52
CA ASP A 37 2.50 -1.69 -0.33
C ASP A 37 3.91 -1.18 -0.67
N LEU A 38 4.36 -0.21 0.14
CA LEU A 38 5.70 0.35 0.08
C LEU A 38 6.43 0.09 1.39
N THR A 39 7.49 -0.69 1.31
CA THR A 39 8.40 -0.92 2.42
C THR A 39 9.76 -0.29 2.13
N SER A 40 10.59 -0.16 3.14
CA SER A 40 11.96 0.32 3.02
C SER A 40 12.87 -0.52 3.88
N THR A 41 14.13 -0.64 3.48
CA THR A 41 15.18 -1.20 4.33
C THR A 41 16.40 -0.29 4.27
N TYR A 42 17.24 -0.37 5.29
CA TYR A 42 18.45 0.43 5.44
C TYR A 42 19.70 -0.44 5.37
N PHE A 43 20.83 0.18 5.06
CA PHE A 43 22.14 -0.45 5.06
C PHE A 43 23.06 0.31 6.01
N GLU A 44 23.80 -0.44 6.84
CA GLU A 44 24.92 0.09 7.63
C GLU A 44 26.18 0.10 6.76
N ALA A 45 26.14 0.86 5.67
CA ALA A 45 27.21 0.98 4.68
C ALA A 45 27.21 2.37 4.04
N ASP A 46 28.31 2.75 3.41
CA ASP A 46 28.39 3.99 2.62
C ASP A 46 27.56 3.84 1.32
N SER A 47 27.08 4.98 0.82
CA SER A 47 26.35 5.12 -0.44
C SER A 47 27.16 4.69 -1.67
N LYS A 48 28.50 4.80 -1.60
CA LYS A 48 29.44 4.57 -2.71
C LYS A 48 29.32 3.21 -3.39
N ASP A 49 28.92 2.17 -2.65
CA ASP A 49 28.75 0.82 -3.21
C ASP A 49 27.61 0.73 -4.23
N ASN A 50 26.60 1.61 -4.13
CA ASN A 50 25.48 1.66 -5.06
C ASN A 50 24.78 3.02 -4.96
N GLU A 51 25.42 4.07 -5.47
CA GLU A 51 24.89 5.42 -5.36
C GLU A 51 23.56 5.60 -6.08
N ARG A 52 23.20 4.71 -7.02
CA ARG A 52 21.93 4.77 -7.73
C ARG A 52 20.75 4.46 -6.80
N LEU A 53 20.85 3.43 -5.96
CA LEU A 53 19.74 2.98 -5.11
C LEU A 53 19.92 3.39 -3.65
N LYS A 54 21.14 3.29 -3.10
CA LYS A 54 21.41 3.58 -1.70
C LYS A 54 21.44 5.11 -1.48
N LYS A 55 20.32 5.67 -1.03
CA LYS A 55 20.18 7.11 -0.75
C LYS A 55 19.63 7.34 0.65
N PHE A 56 20.01 8.44 1.28
CA PHE A 56 19.36 8.91 2.52
C PHE A 56 17.93 9.35 2.22
N GLY A 57 17.00 9.02 3.11
CA GLY A 57 15.58 9.31 2.93
C GLY A 57 14.79 9.11 4.21
N TYR A 58 13.46 9.12 4.09
CA TYR A 58 12.56 8.94 5.23
C TYR A 58 12.68 7.51 5.78
N SER A 59 13.30 7.39 6.95
CA SER A 59 13.49 6.10 7.61
C SER A 59 12.26 5.68 8.41
N ARG A 60 11.56 4.64 7.94
CA ARG A 60 10.50 3.97 8.71
C ARG A 60 11.04 3.31 9.98
N ASP A 61 12.32 2.91 9.98
CA ASP A 61 13.02 2.24 11.09
C ASP A 61 13.75 3.21 12.04
N LYS A 62 13.59 4.53 11.85
CA LYS A 62 14.28 5.59 12.62
C LYS A 62 15.82 5.55 12.51
N ARG A 63 16.33 5.06 11.38
CA ARG A 63 17.74 5.06 11.00
C ARG A 63 18.03 6.10 9.92
N SER A 64 17.82 7.38 10.26
CA SER A 64 18.13 8.50 9.35
C SER A 64 19.64 8.66 9.11
N ASP A 65 20.46 8.04 9.95
CA ASP A 65 21.92 7.90 9.84
C ASP A 65 22.35 6.91 8.74
N CYS A 66 21.43 6.11 8.20
CA CYS A 66 21.74 5.08 7.21
C CYS A 66 21.15 5.39 5.83
N VAL A 67 21.87 4.94 4.80
CA VAL A 67 21.34 4.90 3.42
C VAL A 67 20.28 3.81 3.30
N GLN A 68 19.30 4.03 2.44
CA GLN A 68 18.12 3.21 2.33
C GLN A 68 17.80 2.86 0.88
N VAL A 69 16.93 1.86 0.73
CA VAL A 69 16.21 1.58 -0.51
C VAL A 69 14.72 1.45 -0.20
N VAL A 70 13.89 1.85 -1.16
CA VAL A 70 12.45 1.66 -1.09
C VAL A 70 12.08 0.45 -1.96
N ILE A 71 11.18 -0.39 -1.48
CA ILE A 71 10.69 -1.57 -2.19
C ILE A 71 9.17 -1.43 -2.36
N ALA A 72 8.72 -1.32 -3.60
CA ALA A 72 7.31 -1.48 -3.94
C ALA A 72 7.01 -2.96 -4.12
N LEU A 73 5.94 -3.44 -3.50
CA LEU A 73 5.51 -4.83 -3.57
C LEU A 73 4.03 -4.89 -3.96
N ILE A 74 3.72 -5.78 -4.91
CA ILE A 74 2.35 -6.16 -5.23
C ILE A 74 2.15 -7.61 -4.86
N VAL A 75 1.10 -7.87 -4.10
CA VAL A 75 0.69 -9.22 -3.74
C VAL A 75 -0.79 -9.43 -4.07
N THR A 76 -1.18 -10.69 -4.28
CA THR A 76 -2.59 -11.09 -4.35
C THR A 76 -3.22 -11.06 -2.95
N LYS A 77 -4.54 -11.21 -2.88
CA LYS A 77 -5.27 -11.30 -1.60
C LYS A 77 -4.83 -12.49 -0.73
N GLU A 78 -4.31 -13.56 -1.35
CA GLU A 78 -3.73 -14.73 -0.69
C GLU A 78 -2.27 -14.55 -0.27
N GLY A 79 -1.64 -13.42 -0.64
CA GLY A 79 -0.27 -13.08 -0.24
C GLY A 79 0.82 -13.50 -1.22
N PHE A 80 0.47 -13.92 -2.45
CA PHE A 80 1.48 -14.31 -3.45
C PHE A 80 2.06 -13.08 -4.16
N PRO A 81 3.40 -12.97 -4.27
CA PRO A 81 4.04 -11.78 -4.82
C PRO A 81 3.97 -11.73 -6.34
N VAL A 82 3.19 -10.80 -6.88
CA VAL A 82 3.03 -10.60 -8.33
C VAL A 82 4.21 -9.85 -8.93
N ALA A 83 4.75 -8.87 -8.22
CA ALA A 83 5.90 -8.10 -8.67
C ALA A 83 6.49 -7.29 -7.52
N TYR A 84 7.76 -6.92 -7.68
CA TYR A 84 8.39 -5.89 -6.86
C TYR A 84 9.30 -4.99 -7.68
N GLU A 85 9.52 -3.78 -7.18
CA GLU A 85 10.53 -2.86 -7.69
C GLU A 85 11.35 -2.28 -6.55
N VAL A 86 12.68 -2.23 -6.75
CA VAL A 86 13.60 -1.56 -5.83
C VAL A 86 13.92 -0.18 -6.39
N MET A 87 13.78 0.83 -5.54
CA MET A 87 13.89 2.23 -5.88
C MET A 87 14.86 2.95 -4.93
N PRO A 88 15.39 4.11 -5.32
CA PRO A 88 16.25 4.90 -4.47
C PRO A 88 15.62 5.22 -3.11
N GLY A 89 16.41 5.19 -2.03
CA GLY A 89 15.94 5.44 -0.66
C GLY A 89 15.25 6.79 -0.41
N ASN A 90 15.50 7.78 -1.28
CA ASN A 90 14.87 9.11 -1.24
C ASN A 90 13.60 9.21 -2.10
N THR A 91 13.14 8.10 -2.68
CA THR A 91 11.93 8.06 -3.51
C THR A 91 10.70 8.32 -2.65
N GLN A 92 9.88 9.29 -3.05
CA GLN A 92 8.64 9.59 -2.34
C GLN A 92 7.56 8.58 -2.73
N ASP A 93 6.79 8.11 -1.74
CA ASP A 93 5.70 7.13 -1.92
C ASP A 93 4.67 7.52 -3.00
N ARG A 94 4.56 8.83 -3.29
CA ARG A 94 3.55 9.46 -4.13
C ARG A 94 3.84 9.45 -5.64
N THR A 95 5.10 9.26 -6.03
CA THR A 95 5.53 9.43 -7.44
C THR A 95 5.60 8.12 -8.22
N THR A 96 5.51 6.97 -7.53
CA THR A 96 5.88 5.66 -8.09
C THR A 96 4.71 4.87 -8.65
N LEU A 97 3.49 5.17 -8.17
CA LEU A 97 2.30 4.37 -8.47
C LEU A 97 1.97 4.31 -9.97
N PRO A 98 1.91 5.41 -10.75
CA PRO A 98 1.49 5.34 -12.15
C PRO A 98 2.42 4.52 -13.05
N GLU A 99 3.73 4.69 -12.88
CA GLU A 99 4.73 3.93 -13.67
C GLU A 99 4.69 2.45 -13.35
N PHE A 100 4.48 2.12 -12.07
CA PHE A 100 4.44 0.74 -11.63
C PHE A 100 3.15 0.05 -12.08
N LEU A 101 2.00 0.71 -11.98
CA LEU A 101 0.74 0.21 -12.53
C LEU A 101 0.87 -0.12 -14.02
N LYS A 102 1.47 0.79 -14.81
CA LYS A 102 1.69 0.59 -16.25
C LYS A 102 2.61 -0.61 -16.53
N LYS A 103 3.69 -0.79 -15.76
CA LYS A 103 4.57 -1.96 -15.89
C LYS A 103 3.80 -3.26 -15.65
N ILE A 104 2.93 -3.30 -14.63
CA ILE A 104 2.14 -4.49 -14.29
C ILE A 104 1.10 -4.79 -15.36
N GLU A 105 0.39 -3.78 -15.87
CA GLU A 105 -0.54 -3.95 -16.99
C GLU A 105 0.15 -4.50 -18.24
N THR A 106 1.41 -4.10 -18.48
CA THR A 106 2.19 -4.60 -19.61
C THR A 106 2.57 -6.07 -19.46
N VAL A 107 2.89 -6.50 -18.24
CA VAL A 107 3.35 -7.89 -17.98
C VAL A 107 2.18 -8.85 -17.83
N TYR A 108 1.11 -8.43 -17.17
CA TYR A 108 0.00 -9.31 -16.77
C TYR A 108 -1.33 -8.98 -17.47
N GLY A 109 -1.30 -8.07 -18.44
CA GLY A 109 -2.49 -7.57 -19.15
C GLY A 109 -3.31 -6.57 -18.33
N LYS A 110 -4.17 -5.83 -19.05
CA LYS A 110 -5.24 -5.01 -18.48
C LYS A 110 -6.38 -5.93 -18.07
N LEU A 111 -6.47 -6.22 -16.79
CA LEU A 111 -7.68 -6.80 -16.21
C LEU A 111 -8.28 -5.74 -15.29
N ASN A 112 -9.60 -5.71 -15.19
CA ASN A 112 -10.35 -4.83 -14.29
C ASN A 112 -10.06 -5.23 -12.85
N ARG A 113 -8.92 -4.76 -12.32
CA ARG A 113 -8.41 -5.12 -10.99
C ARG A 113 -8.76 -4.04 -9.98
N LEU A 114 -9.17 -4.48 -8.81
CA LEU A 114 -9.29 -3.63 -7.62
C LEU A 114 -7.93 -3.50 -6.94
N TRP A 115 -7.39 -2.30 -6.96
CA TRP A 115 -6.15 -1.96 -6.27
C TRP A 115 -6.43 -1.50 -4.85
N ILE A 116 -5.90 -2.22 -3.86
CA ILE A 116 -5.98 -1.83 -2.46
C ILE A 116 -4.64 -1.25 -2.04
N MET A 117 -4.66 -0.04 -1.48
CA MET A 117 -3.45 0.67 -1.08
C MET A 117 -3.66 1.50 0.17
N ASP A 118 -2.57 1.69 0.90
CA ASP A 118 -2.58 2.55 2.08
C ASP A 118 -2.82 4.01 1.72
N ARG A 119 -3.53 4.73 2.60
CA ARG A 119 -3.87 6.16 2.42
C ARG A 119 -2.66 7.06 2.12
N GLY A 120 -1.48 6.70 2.62
CA GLY A 120 -0.26 7.50 2.45
C GLY A 120 0.34 7.43 1.05
N ILE A 121 -0.05 6.42 0.28
CA ILE A 121 0.57 6.06 -0.99
C ILE A 121 0.06 6.96 -2.13
N PRO A 122 -1.23 6.92 -2.52
CA PRO A 122 -1.66 7.65 -3.69
C PRO A 122 -1.86 9.14 -3.39
N THR A 123 -1.54 9.96 -4.39
CA THR A 123 -2.01 11.34 -4.50
C THR A 123 -3.32 11.40 -5.27
N GLU A 124 -4.05 12.51 -5.13
CA GLU A 124 -5.24 12.76 -5.96
C GLU A 124 -4.90 12.74 -7.46
N GLU A 125 -3.70 13.19 -7.85
CA GLU A 125 -3.22 13.11 -9.23
C GLU A 125 -3.08 11.65 -9.69
N SER A 126 -2.50 10.78 -8.85
CA SER A 126 -2.38 9.35 -9.17
C SER A 126 -3.73 8.64 -9.22
N LEU A 127 -4.67 8.97 -8.32
CA LEU A 127 -6.04 8.44 -8.36
C LEU A 127 -6.79 8.92 -9.60
N LYS A 128 -6.58 10.18 -10.03
CA LYS A 128 -7.14 10.70 -11.27
C LYS A 128 -6.67 9.88 -12.48
N LYS A 129 -5.37 9.60 -12.57
CA LYS A 129 -4.80 8.73 -13.61
C LYS A 129 -5.40 7.33 -13.57
N MET A 130 -5.58 6.74 -12.38
CA MET A 130 -6.24 5.44 -12.23
C MET A 130 -7.68 5.48 -12.78
N ARG A 131 -8.45 6.53 -12.48
CA ARG A 131 -9.81 6.73 -13.02
C ARG A 131 -9.81 6.87 -14.54
N GLU A 132 -8.86 7.63 -15.11
CA GLU A 132 -8.70 7.80 -16.57
C GLU A 132 -8.36 6.48 -17.28
N HIS A 133 -7.67 5.58 -16.59
CA HIS A 133 -7.35 4.23 -17.08
C HIS A 133 -8.40 3.17 -16.75
N ASN A 134 -9.56 3.55 -16.19
CA ASN A 134 -10.62 2.65 -15.72
C ASN A 134 -10.13 1.59 -14.71
N ALA A 135 -9.17 1.94 -13.86
CA ALA A 135 -8.71 1.08 -12.78
C ALA A 135 -9.52 1.34 -11.50
N ASP A 136 -10.06 0.28 -10.91
CA ASP A 136 -10.76 0.34 -9.63
C ASP A 136 -9.76 0.39 -8.47
N TYR A 137 -10.09 1.14 -7.42
CA TYR A 137 -9.25 1.23 -6.22
C TYR A 137 -10.04 1.31 -4.93
N LEU A 138 -9.41 0.86 -3.85
CA LEU A 138 -9.82 1.05 -2.47
C LEU A 138 -8.65 1.66 -1.70
N VAL A 139 -8.82 2.91 -1.28
CA VAL A 139 -7.83 3.67 -0.51
C VAL A 139 -8.51 4.34 0.68
N GLY A 140 -7.77 4.46 1.79
CA GLY A 140 -8.24 5.26 2.91
C GLY A 140 -8.40 6.75 2.53
N THR A 141 -9.55 7.34 2.83
CA THR A 141 -9.81 8.75 2.55
C THR A 141 -8.94 9.68 3.42
N PRO A 142 -8.31 10.73 2.86
CA PRO A 142 -7.61 11.76 3.65
C PRO A 142 -8.51 12.41 4.70
N ARG A 143 -7.98 12.70 5.89
CA ARG A 143 -8.75 13.32 6.99
C ARG A 143 -9.43 14.64 6.59
N GLY A 144 -8.78 15.46 5.77
CA GLY A 144 -9.35 16.72 5.29
C GLY A 144 -10.58 16.56 4.38
N LYS A 145 -10.74 15.41 3.73
CA LYS A 145 -11.94 15.10 2.91
C LYS A 145 -13.07 14.54 3.80
N LEU A 146 -12.72 13.83 4.88
CA LEU A 146 -13.69 13.32 5.86
C LEU A 146 -14.54 14.44 6.47
N SER A 147 -13.97 15.59 6.82
CA SER A 147 -14.73 16.72 7.40
C SER A 147 -15.82 17.28 6.45
N LYS A 148 -15.61 17.18 5.13
CA LYS A 148 -16.61 17.56 4.13
C LYS A 148 -17.74 16.54 4.04
N LEU A 149 -17.40 15.25 4.15
CA LEU A 149 -18.34 14.13 4.05
C LEU A 149 -19.10 13.86 5.35
N GLU A 150 -18.57 14.28 6.49
CA GLU A 150 -19.09 13.96 7.82
C GLU A 150 -20.57 14.27 7.98
N LYS A 151 -21.00 15.48 7.57
CA LYS A 151 -22.41 15.88 7.67
C LYS A 151 -23.35 14.98 6.87
N GLN A 152 -22.91 14.52 5.70
CA GLN A 152 -23.72 13.61 4.89
C GLN A 152 -23.67 12.20 5.52
N LEU A 153 -22.49 11.72 5.91
CA LEU A 153 -22.31 10.40 6.54
C LEU A 153 -23.12 10.25 7.82
N LEU A 154 -23.33 11.33 8.58
CA LEU A 154 -24.15 11.28 9.79
C LEU A 154 -25.62 10.96 9.50
N LYS A 155 -26.16 11.38 8.35
CA LYS A 155 -27.55 11.15 7.93
C LYS A 155 -27.81 9.71 7.48
N GLU A 156 -26.79 9.04 6.95
CA GLU A 156 -26.93 7.67 6.45
C GLU A 156 -27.10 6.64 7.58
N PRO A 157 -27.91 5.59 7.38
CA PRO A 157 -28.06 4.53 8.37
C PRO A 157 -26.82 3.61 8.40
N TRP A 158 -26.56 3.02 9.55
CA TRP A 158 -25.57 1.96 9.67
C TRP A 158 -26.08 0.67 9.02
N LYS A 159 -25.28 0.07 8.16
CA LYS A 159 -25.51 -1.27 7.59
C LYS A 159 -24.54 -2.27 8.20
N LYS A 160 -25.04 -3.36 8.78
CA LYS A 160 -24.19 -4.44 9.30
C LYS A 160 -23.68 -5.26 8.12
N VAL A 161 -22.36 -5.43 8.03
CA VAL A 161 -21.71 -6.23 6.96
C VAL A 161 -21.06 -7.49 7.52
N GLN A 162 -20.62 -7.45 8.77
CA GLN A 162 -20.16 -8.62 9.53
C GLN A 162 -20.56 -8.46 11.00
N GLU A 163 -20.38 -9.50 11.81
CA GLU A 163 -20.76 -9.49 13.23
C GLU A 163 -20.26 -8.25 13.98
N ASN A 164 -18.99 -7.91 13.78
CA ASN A 164 -18.30 -6.80 14.46
C ASN A 164 -18.01 -5.60 13.55
N VAL A 165 -18.59 -5.56 12.35
CA VAL A 165 -18.33 -4.50 11.36
C VAL A 165 -19.64 -3.94 10.82
N LYS A 166 -19.78 -2.63 10.92
CA LYS A 166 -20.88 -1.87 10.32
C LYS A 166 -20.33 -0.72 9.48
N VAL A 167 -21.05 -0.35 8.44
CA VAL A 167 -20.63 0.67 7.47
C VAL A 167 -21.73 1.70 7.23
N LYS A 168 -21.33 2.90 6.85
CA LYS A 168 -22.19 3.87 6.17
C LYS A 168 -21.63 4.14 4.78
N LEU A 169 -22.52 4.35 3.82
CA LEU A 169 -22.17 4.44 2.40
C LEU A 169 -22.68 5.75 1.83
N ILE A 170 -21.81 6.47 1.11
CA ILE A 170 -22.19 7.66 0.35
C ILE A 170 -21.55 7.59 -1.01
N ARG A 171 -22.33 7.89 -2.04
CA ARG A 171 -21.84 7.98 -3.41
C ARG A 171 -21.70 9.44 -3.79
N GLU A 172 -20.49 9.85 -4.16
CA GLU A 172 -20.24 11.17 -4.77
C GLU A 172 -19.60 10.94 -6.13
N GLU A 173 -20.21 11.50 -7.18
CA GLU A 173 -19.76 11.34 -8.57
C GLU A 173 -19.53 9.86 -8.96
N LYS A 174 -18.26 9.49 -9.21
CA LYS A 174 -17.83 8.14 -9.59
C LYS A 174 -17.29 7.32 -8.41
N GLU A 175 -17.25 7.89 -7.21
CA GLU A 175 -16.64 7.25 -6.04
C GLU A 175 -17.69 6.82 -5.00
N LEU A 176 -17.39 5.71 -4.32
CA LEU A 176 -18.15 5.24 -3.17
C LEU A 176 -17.32 5.42 -1.90
N TYR A 177 -17.81 6.24 -0.99
CA TYR A 177 -17.22 6.45 0.33
C TYR A 177 -17.82 5.48 1.33
N ILE A 178 -16.96 4.80 2.07
CA ILE A 178 -17.33 3.78 3.05
C ILE A 178 -16.79 4.19 4.42
N LEU A 179 -17.65 4.69 5.30
CA LEU A 179 -17.30 4.91 6.69
C LEU A 179 -17.44 3.59 7.45
N THR A 180 -16.32 3.03 7.88
CA THR A 180 -16.30 1.74 8.58
C THR A 180 -16.19 1.93 10.09
N PHE A 181 -17.03 1.22 10.84
CA PHE A 181 -16.90 1.06 12.28
C PHE A 181 -16.68 -0.43 12.58
N SER A 182 -15.65 -0.74 13.36
CA SER A 182 -15.48 -2.05 13.95
C SER A 182 -15.14 -1.98 15.42
N ASN A 183 -15.66 -2.95 16.20
CA ASN A 183 -15.36 -3.07 17.63
C ASN A 183 -13.85 -3.22 17.86
N GLY A 184 -13.20 -4.13 17.11
CA GLY A 184 -11.76 -4.34 17.21
C GLY A 184 -10.93 -3.09 16.90
N ARG A 185 -11.31 -2.27 15.91
CA ARG A 185 -10.60 -1.02 15.62
C ARG A 185 -10.80 0.00 16.73
N ARG A 186 -12.02 0.11 17.29
CA ARG A 186 -12.31 0.99 18.42
C ARG A 186 -11.44 0.64 19.63
N ASP A 187 -11.32 -0.65 19.94
CA ASP A 187 -10.60 -1.11 21.12
C ASP A 187 -9.08 -0.91 20.94
N LYS A 188 -8.55 -1.16 19.73
CA LYS A 188 -7.16 -0.80 19.36
C LYS A 188 -6.88 0.69 19.53
N GLU A 189 -7.76 1.56 19.02
CA GLU A 189 -7.63 3.02 19.17
C GLU A 189 -7.68 3.46 20.64
N ARG A 190 -8.59 2.90 21.45
CA ARG A 190 -8.67 3.17 22.89
C ARG A 190 -7.38 2.80 23.61
N SER A 191 -6.86 1.59 23.37
CA SER A 191 -5.61 1.13 23.96
C SER A 191 -4.42 2.03 23.59
N MET A 192 -4.31 2.43 22.31
CA MET A 192 -3.27 3.36 21.87
C MET A 192 -3.37 4.74 22.56
N ARG A 193 -4.58 5.28 22.74
CA ARG A 193 -4.80 6.55 23.44
C ARG A 193 -4.47 6.46 24.93
N GLN A 194 -4.88 5.39 25.59
CA GLN A 194 -4.56 5.14 27.00
C GLN A 194 -3.04 5.03 27.21
N ARG A 195 -2.33 4.31 26.33
CA ARG A 195 -0.86 4.23 26.38
C ARG A 195 -0.22 5.62 26.24
N ARG A 196 -0.69 6.44 25.29
CA ARG A 196 -0.18 7.82 25.13
C ARG A 196 -0.46 8.68 26.36
N LEU A 197 -1.66 8.57 26.94
CA LEU A 197 -2.04 9.33 28.14
C LEU A 197 -1.14 8.98 29.33
N ARG A 198 -0.86 7.69 29.55
CA ARG A 198 0.09 7.24 30.59
C ARG A 198 1.47 7.88 30.40
N ASN A 199 2.03 7.80 29.20
CA ASN A 199 3.34 8.39 28.91
C ASN A 199 3.36 9.92 29.09
N LEU A 200 2.25 10.62 28.79
CA LEU A 200 2.15 12.07 29.00
C LEU A 200 2.08 12.41 30.49
N TYR A 201 1.33 11.62 31.27
CA TYR A 201 1.22 11.81 32.71
C TYR A 201 2.56 11.57 33.43
N GLU A 202 3.32 10.55 33.03
CA GLU A 202 4.67 10.29 33.55
C GLU A 202 5.64 11.44 33.31
N ARG A 203 5.48 12.20 32.22
CA ARG A 203 6.33 13.37 31.91
C ARG A 203 5.99 14.63 32.71
N LEU A 204 4.84 14.66 33.39
CA LEU A 204 4.42 15.76 34.25
C LEU A 204 4.89 15.60 35.70
N LYS A 205 5.40 14.42 36.06
CA LYS A 205 6.08 14.14 37.32
C LYS A 205 7.56 14.43 37.19
#